data_AF-A0A3A6PYH8-F1
#
_entry.id   AF-A0A3A6PYH8-F1
#
_cell.length_a   1.000
_cell.length_b   1.000
_cell.length_c   1.000
_cell.angle_alpha   90.00
_cell.angle_beta   90.00
_cell.angle_gamma   90.00
#
_symmetry.space_group_name_H-M   'P 1'
#
loop_
_entity.id
_entity.type
_entity.pdbx_description
1 polymer ?
#
loop_
_entity_poly.entity_id
_entity_poly.type
_entity_poly.pdbx_seq_one_letter_code
_entity_poly.pdbx_strand_id
1 'polypeptide(L)'
;MTDVIDGEAVAADIRDSLSGSIDRLNAEGIEPGLATVLMSDDPASETYVSMKQRDCEAVGIDGIHVEIDTDAPAAELYDTIEELNGDPGVHGILVQMPLVDGIDSRRVLRSID
;
A
#
# COMPACT_ATOMS: atom_id res chain seq x y z
N MET A 1 -12.68 6.12 -36.27
CA MET A 1 -12.73 7.05 -35.13
C MET A 1 -12.46 6.21 -33.90
N THR A 2 -11.50 6.59 -33.07
CA THR A 2 -11.12 5.80 -31.90
C THR A 2 -11.57 6.58 -30.67
N ASP A 3 -12.28 5.91 -29.78
CA ASP A 3 -12.69 6.48 -28.51
C ASP A 3 -11.49 6.45 -27.55
N VAL A 4 -11.18 7.61 -26.96
CA VAL A 4 -10.14 7.73 -25.92
C VAL A 4 -10.79 7.40 -24.58
N ILE A 5 -10.22 6.42 -23.89
CA ILE A 5 -10.59 6.14 -22.50
C ILE A 5 -9.81 7.10 -21.63
N ASP A 6 -10.50 8.10 -21.08
CA ASP A 6 -9.93 9.05 -20.13
C ASP A 6 -9.79 8.38 -18.75
N GLY A 7 -8.59 7.90 -18.45
CA GLY A 7 -8.30 7.24 -17.18
C GLY A 7 -8.36 8.16 -15.97
N GLU A 8 -8.17 9.47 -16.16
CA GLU A 8 -8.22 10.44 -15.05
C GLU A 8 -9.66 10.66 -14.60
N ALA A 9 -10.58 10.83 -15.57
CA ALA A 9 -12.01 10.90 -15.27
C ALA A 9 -12.53 9.63 -14.59
N VAL A 10 -12.13 8.45 -15.09
CA VAL A 10 -12.53 7.15 -14.49
C VAL A 10 -11.96 7.00 -13.07
N ALA A 11 -10.72 7.39 -12.83
CA ALA A 11 -10.11 7.31 -11.50
C ALA A 11 -10.79 8.25 -10.50
N ALA A 12 -11.20 9.45 -10.93
CA ALA A 12 -11.95 10.39 -10.09
C ALA A 12 -13.30 9.80 -9.66
N ASP A 13 -14.08 9.25 -10.59
CA ASP A 13 -15.36 8.61 -10.30
C ASP A 13 -15.23 7.45 -9.29
N ILE A 14 -14.16 6.66 -9.41
CA ILE A 14 -13.86 5.56 -8.48
C ILE A 14 -13.56 6.11 -7.08
N ARG A 15 -12.71 7.14 -6.97
CA ARG A 15 -12.35 7.76 -5.68
C ARG A 15 -13.57 8.32 -4.96
N ASP A 16 -14.45 9.02 -5.69
CA ASP A 16 -15.69 9.56 -5.12
C ASP A 16 -16.59 8.44 -4.57
N SER A 17 -16.68 7.30 -5.27
CA SER A 17 -17.45 6.15 -4.79
C SER A 17 -16.81 5.44 -3.57
N LEU A 18 -15.48 5.45 -3.49
CA LEU A 18 -14.72 4.86 -2.38
C LEU A 18 -14.93 5.65 -1.10
N SER A 19 -14.89 6.98 -1.15
CA SER A 19 -15.10 7.83 0.04
C SER A 19 -16.43 7.51 0.74
N GLY A 20 -17.52 7.33 -0.02
CA GLY A 20 -18.81 6.94 0.58
C GLY A 20 -18.81 5.53 1.22
N SER A 21 -17.97 4.62 0.73
CA SER A 21 -17.80 3.29 1.34
C SER A 21 -16.98 3.38 2.63
N ILE A 22 -15.95 4.22 2.64
CA ILE A 22 -15.08 4.47 3.80
C ILE A 22 -15.86 5.18 4.91
N ASP A 23 -16.66 6.20 4.58
CA ASP A 23 -17.55 6.88 5.53
C ASP A 23 -18.49 5.90 6.26
N ARG A 24 -19.00 4.91 5.52
CA ARG A 24 -19.84 3.87 6.10
C ARG A 24 -19.07 2.97 7.05
N LEU A 25 -17.87 2.54 6.68
CA LEU A 25 -17.01 1.73 7.56
C LEU A 25 -16.67 2.51 8.83
N ASN A 26 -16.31 3.78 8.70
CA ASN A 26 -16.03 4.67 9.83
C ASN A 26 -17.25 4.81 10.76
N ALA A 27 -18.46 4.92 10.21
CA ALA A 27 -19.69 4.94 11.01
C ALA A 27 -19.98 3.62 11.75
N GLU A 28 -19.46 2.51 11.24
CA GLU A 28 -19.48 1.19 11.88
C GLU A 28 -18.29 0.99 12.85
N GLY A 29 -17.42 1.99 13.00
CA GLY A 29 -16.25 1.97 13.89
C GLY A 29 -15.03 1.25 13.30
N ILE A 30 -15.00 1.06 11.98
CA ILE A 30 -13.92 0.42 11.23
C ILE A 30 -13.21 1.50 10.42
N GLU A 31 -11.99 1.85 10.80
CA GLU A 31 -11.12 2.73 10.04
C GLU A 31 -10.24 1.88 9.12
N PRO A 32 -10.42 1.92 7.79
CA PRO A 32 -9.60 1.11 6.89
C PRO A 32 -8.15 1.60 6.92
N GLY A 33 -7.20 0.66 7.00
CA GLY A 33 -5.77 0.95 7.02
C GLY A 33 -5.02 0.19 5.94
N LEU A 34 -4.12 0.89 5.24
CA LEU A 34 -3.23 0.32 4.23
C LEU A 34 -1.77 0.55 4.63
N ALA A 35 -1.06 -0.55 4.87
CA ALA A 35 0.38 -0.51 5.06
C ALA A 35 1.13 -0.65 3.73
N THR A 36 2.15 0.17 3.55
CA THR A 36 3.08 0.09 2.42
C THR A 36 4.48 -0.17 2.95
N VAL A 37 5.15 -1.19 2.41
CA VAL A 37 6.52 -1.56 2.79
C VAL A 37 7.44 -1.33 1.61
N LEU A 38 8.50 -0.55 1.82
CA LEU A 38 9.52 -0.22 0.83
C LEU A 38 10.88 -0.72 1.30
N MET A 39 11.51 -1.57 0.49
CA MET A 39 12.90 -2.01 0.66
C MET A 39 13.54 -2.08 -0.74
N SER A 40 13.84 -0.90 -1.29
CA SER A 40 14.29 -0.73 -2.69
C SER A 40 15.15 0.51 -2.82
N ASP A 41 16.22 0.44 -3.62
CA ASP A 41 17.07 1.59 -3.97
C ASP A 41 16.55 2.36 -5.20
N ASP A 42 15.36 2.02 -5.72
CA ASP A 42 14.79 2.66 -6.91
C ASP A 42 14.01 3.94 -6.55
N PRO A 43 14.46 5.15 -6.97
CA PRO A 43 13.77 6.40 -6.68
C PRO A 43 12.35 6.47 -7.26
N ALA A 44 12.06 5.68 -8.30
CA ALA A 44 10.70 5.59 -8.83
C ALA A 44 9.76 4.92 -7.82
N SER A 45 10.25 3.94 -7.06
CA SER A 45 9.49 3.22 -6.04
C SER A 45 9.02 4.14 -4.91
N GLU A 46 9.90 5.03 -4.41
CA GLU A 46 9.53 6.06 -3.44
C GLU A 46 8.40 6.96 -3.96
N THR A 47 8.51 7.39 -5.22
CA THR A 47 7.49 8.22 -5.86
C THR A 47 6.15 7.50 -5.91
N TYR A 48 6.12 6.23 -6.32
CA TYR A 48 4.88 5.46 -6.36
C TYR A 48 4.25 5.27 -4.98
N VAL A 49 5.05 4.99 -3.95
CA VAL A 49 4.54 4.85 -2.58
C VAL A 49 3.96 6.17 -2.08
N SER A 50 4.64 7.29 -2.32
CA SER A 50 4.13 8.61 -1.95
C SER A 50 2.78 8.93 -2.61
N MET A 51 2.59 8.51 -3.86
CA MET A 51 1.31 8.67 -4.57
C MET A 51 0.22 7.81 -3.92
N LYS A 52 0.53 6.57 -3.52
CA LYS A 52 -0.41 5.68 -2.84
C LYS A 52 -0.83 6.22 -1.47
N GLN A 53 0.12 6.75 -0.71
CA GLN A 53 -0.16 7.37 0.58
C GLN A 53 -1.07 8.60 0.42
N ARG A 54 -0.77 9.47 -0.55
CA ARG A 54 -1.65 10.61 -0.86
C ARG A 54 -3.05 10.16 -1.29
N ASP A 55 -3.15 9.09 -2.07
CA ASP A 55 -4.44 8.56 -2.51
C ASP A 55 -5.25 8.01 -1.32
N CYS A 56 -4.61 7.31 -0.38
CA CYS A 56 -5.21 6.85 0.87
C CYS A 56 -5.74 8.01 1.71
N GLU A 57 -4.90 9.02 1.95
CA GLU A 57 -5.28 10.21 2.71
C GLU A 57 -6.45 10.95 2.06
N ALA A 58 -6.46 11.06 0.72
CA ALA A 58 -7.51 11.74 -0.02
C ALA A 58 -8.89 11.08 0.10
N VAL A 59 -8.95 9.77 0.31
CA VAL A 59 -10.21 9.02 0.46
C VAL A 59 -10.54 8.67 1.92
N GLY A 60 -9.65 8.96 2.87
CA GLY A 60 -9.84 8.70 4.30
C GLY A 60 -9.41 7.31 4.78
N ILE A 61 -8.43 6.69 4.12
CA ILE A 61 -7.77 5.46 4.56
C ILE A 61 -6.55 5.85 5.41
N ASP A 62 -6.36 5.18 6.55
CA ASP A 62 -5.15 5.33 7.35
C ASP A 62 -3.94 4.73 6.60
N GLY A 63 -2.99 5.59 6.28
CA GLY A 63 -1.83 5.27 5.45
C GLY A 63 -0.60 5.00 6.30
N ILE A 64 -0.19 3.74 6.39
CA ILE A 64 1.02 3.33 7.12
C ILE A 64 2.14 3.15 6.10
N HIS A 65 3.29 3.76 6.35
CA HIS A 65 4.46 3.63 5.51
C HIS A 65 5.65 3.15 6.33
N VAL A 66 6.23 2.03 5.91
CA VAL A 66 7.44 1.44 6.48
C VAL A 66 8.52 1.41 5.39
N GLU A 67 9.60 2.12 5.65
CA GLU A 67 10.82 2.07 4.84
C GLU A 67 11.87 1.25 5.58
N ILE A 68 12.43 0.27 4.91
CA ILE A 68 13.47 -0.62 5.44
C ILE A 68 14.75 -0.34 4.67
N ASP A 69 15.84 -0.17 5.41
CA ASP A 69 17.16 0.07 4.86
C ASP A 69 17.55 -1.09 3.91
N THR A 70 18.10 -0.77 2.74
CA THR A 70 18.43 -1.76 1.73
C THR A 70 19.63 -2.64 2.10
N ASP A 71 20.47 -2.18 3.04
CA ASP A 71 21.56 -2.95 3.65
C ASP A 71 21.07 -3.84 4.83
N ALA A 72 19.81 -3.69 5.25
CA ALA A 72 19.24 -4.50 6.32
C ALA A 72 19.11 -5.98 5.93
N PRO A 73 19.15 -6.90 6.92
CA PRO A 73 18.93 -8.31 6.62
C PRO A 73 17.49 -8.54 6.13
N ALA A 74 17.31 -9.43 5.17
CA ALA A 74 15.98 -9.80 4.65
C ALA A 74 15.00 -10.26 5.75
N ALA A 75 15.50 -10.72 6.90
CA ALA A 75 14.69 -11.03 8.08
C ALA A 75 13.82 -9.83 8.51
N GLU A 76 14.37 -8.62 8.46
CA GLU A 76 13.66 -7.39 8.86
C GLU A 76 12.40 -7.14 8.01
N LEU A 77 12.46 -7.44 6.71
CA LEU A 77 11.29 -7.38 5.83
C LEU A 77 10.23 -8.41 6.23
N TYR A 78 10.62 -9.64 6.55
CA TYR A 78 9.66 -10.67 6.94
C TYR A 78 9.04 -10.38 8.32
N ASP A 79 9.85 -9.91 9.27
CA ASP A 79 9.41 -9.54 10.61
C ASP A 79 8.45 -8.34 10.53
N THR A 80 8.76 -7.33 9.70
CA THR A 80 7.86 -6.20 9.42
C THR A 80 6.51 -6.67 8.88
N ILE A 81 6.49 -7.61 7.93
CA ILE A 81 5.23 -8.13 7.38
C ILE A 81 4.45 -8.90 8.45
N GLU A 82 5.12 -9.67 9.30
CA GLU A 82 4.48 -10.40 10.40
C GLU A 82 3.88 -9.45 11.44
N GLU A 83 4.57 -8.37 11.80
CA GLU A 83 4.05 -7.32 12.67
C GLU A 83 2.81 -6.65 12.06
N LEU A 84 2.85 -6.29 10.78
CA LEU A 84 1.74 -5.66 10.08
C LEU A 84 0.53 -6.60 9.93
N ASN A 85 0.74 -7.90 9.69
CA ASN A 85 -0.36 -8.88 9.67
C ASN A 85 -1.04 -9.01 11.04
N GLY A 86 -0.30 -8.81 12.13
CA GLY A 86 -0.81 -8.89 13.50
C GLY A 86 -1.50 -7.60 13.98
N ASP A 87 -1.38 -6.51 13.23
CA ASP A 87 -1.93 -5.22 13.62
C ASP A 87 -3.42 -5.11 13.23
N PRO A 88 -4.34 -4.98 14.21
CA PRO A 88 -5.78 -4.86 13.92
C PRO A 88 -6.16 -3.56 13.18
N GLY A 89 -5.27 -2.56 13.11
CA GLY A 89 -5.46 -1.36 12.28
C GLY A 89 -5.09 -1.57 10.80
N VAL A 90 -4.31 -2.61 10.48
CA VAL A 90 -3.87 -2.90 9.12
C VAL A 90 -4.86 -3.85 8.45
N HIS A 91 -5.51 -3.36 7.40
CA HIS A 91 -6.50 -4.13 6.63
C HIS A 91 -5.97 -4.57 5.26
N GLY A 92 -4.82 -4.04 4.85
CA GLY A 92 -4.12 -4.44 3.65
C GLY A 92 -2.65 -4.08 3.73
N ILE A 93 -1.81 -4.90 3.09
CA ILE A 93 -0.37 -4.70 3.00
C ILE A 93 0.04 -4.69 1.53
N LEU A 94 0.83 -3.69 1.15
CA LEU A 94 1.44 -3.56 -0.15
C LEU A 94 2.95 -3.51 0.01
N VAL A 95 3.64 -4.54 -0.48
CA VAL A 95 5.10 -4.53 -0.57
C VAL A 95 5.50 -4.01 -1.95
N GLN A 96 6.23 -2.89 -1.97
CA GLN A 96 6.66 -2.23 -3.20
C GLN A 96 7.77 -3.04 -3.88
N MET A 97 7.63 -3.24 -5.19
CA MET A 97 8.60 -3.95 -6.03
C MET A 97 9.26 -2.97 -7.02
N PRO A 98 10.50 -3.25 -7.47
CA PRO A 98 11.32 -4.42 -7.15
C PRO A 98 11.95 -4.34 -5.74
N LEU A 99 12.17 -5.50 -5.13
CA LEU A 99 12.94 -5.64 -3.89
C LEU A 99 14.44 -5.65 -4.21
N VAL A 100 15.27 -5.40 -3.20
CA VAL A 100 16.73 -5.60 -3.30
C VAL A 100 17.10 -7.04 -3.69
N ASP A 101 18.25 -7.19 -4.33
CA ASP A 101 18.73 -8.49 -4.81
C ASP A 101 18.89 -9.52 -3.68
N GLY A 102 18.52 -10.77 -3.97
CA GLY A 102 18.65 -11.88 -3.02
C GLY A 102 17.44 -12.10 -2.09
N ILE A 103 16.45 -11.23 -2.13
CA ILE A 103 15.16 -11.46 -1.44
C ILE A 103 14.22 -12.28 -2.33
N ASP A 104 13.63 -13.33 -1.77
CA ASP A 104 12.61 -14.13 -2.48
C ASP A 104 11.26 -13.40 -2.46
N SER A 105 10.98 -12.66 -3.53
CA SER A 105 9.71 -11.95 -3.71
C SER A 105 8.48 -12.85 -3.64
N ARG A 106 8.58 -14.13 -4.01
CA ARG A 106 7.45 -15.08 -3.87
C ARG A 106 7.21 -15.44 -2.43
N ARG A 107 8.27 -15.54 -1.62
CA ARG A 107 8.14 -15.77 -0.18
C ARG A 107 7.47 -14.57 0.47
N VAL A 108 7.91 -13.35 0.14
CA VAL A 108 7.32 -12.10 0.62
C VAL A 108 5.82 -12.04 0.32
N LEU A 109 5.41 -12.28 -0.93
CA LEU A 109 3.99 -12.26 -1.31
C LEU A 109 3.14 -13.33 -0.59
N ARG A 110 3.74 -14.45 -0.19
CA ARG A 110 3.04 -15.52 0.56
C ARG A 110 2.98 -15.26 2.06
N SER A 111 3.74 -14.28 2.54
CA SER A 111 3.75 -13.88 3.94
C SER A 111 2.63 -12.89 4.28
N ILE A 112 1.97 -12.29 3.29
CA ILE A 112 0.85 -11.36 3.50
C ILE A 112 -0.44 -12.15 3.73
N ASP A 113 -1.20 -11.82 4.78
CA ASP A 113 -2.53 -12.39 5.10
C ASP A 113 -3.66 -11.68 4.34
#